data_AF-A0A2V9KLS4-F1
#
_entry.id   AF-A0A2V9KLS4-F1
#
_cell.length_a   1.000
_cell.length_b   1.000
_cell.length_c   1.000
_cell.angle_alpha   90.00
_cell.angle_beta   90.00
_cell.angle_gamma   90.00
#
_symmetry.space_group_name_H-M   'P 1'
#
loop_
_entity.id
_entity.type
_entity.pdbx_description
1 polymer ?
#
loop_
_entity_poly.entity_id
_entity_poly.type
_entity_poly.pdbx_seq_one_letter_code
_entity_poly.pdbx_strand_id
1 'polypeptide(L)'
;MPLGVRYILWTALAGCASAMLLATTNQICQNLAAVPLLWVLPLTLYLPSFVLCFSGDRGYSRRVWSWVLAVATASVCHVLYAGTHQFRLELAIYSLALLACCMVCHGEAVRLKPPAAHLTSFYLSIA
;
A
#
# COMPACT_ATOMS: atom_id res chain seq x y z
N MET A 1 17.65 -5.69 -16.84
CA MET A 1 17.13 -4.33 -16.60
C MET A 1 18.31 -3.41 -16.30
N PRO A 2 18.40 -2.22 -16.91
CA PRO A 2 19.47 -1.27 -16.60
C PRO A 2 19.36 -0.79 -15.13
N LEU A 3 20.50 -0.48 -14.50
CA LEU A 3 20.58 -0.17 -13.07
C LEU A 3 19.68 1.00 -12.66
N GLY A 4 19.62 2.07 -13.49
CA GLY A 4 18.79 3.25 -13.24
C GLY A 4 17.28 2.97 -13.18
N VAL A 5 16.78 2.09 -14.07
CA VAL A 5 15.36 1.71 -14.07
C VAL A 5 15.00 0.94 -12.80
N ARG A 6 15.93 0.18 -12.23
CA ARG A 6 15.69 -0.53 -10.96
C ARG A 6 15.55 0.43 -9.79
N TYR A 7 16.43 1.44 -9.69
CA TYR A 7 16.32 2.47 -8.65
C TYR A 7 15.01 3.24 -8.73
N ILE A 8 14.59 3.64 -9.93
CA ILE A 8 13.31 4.32 -10.15
C ILE A 8 12.14 3.42 -9.74
N LEU A 9 12.18 2.13 -10.06
CA LEU A 9 11.11 1.21 -9.67
C LEU A 9 11.05 1.00 -8.15
N TRP A 10 12.20 0.89 -7.47
CA TRP A 10 12.25 0.74 -6.02
C TRP A 10 11.68 1.97 -5.30
N THR A 11 12.11 3.17 -5.71
CA THR A 11 11.60 4.43 -5.14
C THR A 11 10.13 4.63 -5.48
N ALA A 12 9.69 4.32 -6.70
CA ALA A 12 8.29 4.48 -7.11
C ALA A 12 7.36 3.51 -6.37
N LEU A 13 7.77 2.27 -6.15
CA LEU A 13 6.98 1.29 -5.39
C LEU A 13 6.83 1.70 -3.92
N ALA A 14 7.94 2.12 -3.29
CA ALA A 14 7.92 2.63 -1.91
C ALA A 14 7.10 3.92 -1.81
N GLY A 15 7.34 4.87 -2.72
CA GLY A 15 6.62 6.12 -2.81
C GLY A 15 5.12 5.94 -3.05
N CYS A 16 4.72 4.94 -3.85
CA CYS A 16 3.31 4.63 -4.09
C CYS A 16 2.61 4.11 -2.82
N ALA A 17 3.25 3.22 -2.06
CA ALA A 17 2.72 2.75 -0.77
C ALA A 17 2.57 3.91 0.23
N SER A 18 3.57 4.78 0.35
CA SER A 18 3.53 5.97 1.21
C SER A 18 2.48 6.99 0.74
N ALA A 19 2.33 7.18 -0.57
CA ALA A 19 1.33 8.07 -1.14
C ALA A 19 -0.10 7.56 -0.85
N MET A 20 -0.34 6.24 -0.94
CA MET A 20 -1.65 5.69 -0.55
C MET A 20 -1.92 5.83 0.94
N LEU A 21 -0.91 5.59 1.79
CA LEU A 21 -1.05 5.82 3.23
C LEU A 21 -1.43 7.29 3.52
N LEU A 22 -0.74 8.24 2.87
CA LEU A 22 -1.02 9.65 3.00
C LEU A 22 -2.43 10.00 2.49
N ALA A 23 -2.82 9.49 1.33
CA ALA A 23 -4.13 9.74 0.73
C ALA A 23 -5.27 9.21 1.61
N THR A 24 -5.17 7.96 2.09
CA THR A 24 -6.17 7.36 3.00
C THR A 24 -6.24 8.11 4.32
N THR A 25 -5.09 8.48 4.90
CA THR A 25 -5.05 9.25 6.14
C THR A 25 -5.69 10.63 5.94
N ASN A 26 -5.40 11.30 4.82
CA ASN A 26 -5.99 12.60 4.49
C ASN A 26 -7.51 12.51 4.33
N GLN A 27 -8.00 11.49 3.61
CA GLN A 27 -9.45 11.27 3.44
C GLN A 27 -10.15 11.04 4.77
N ILE A 28 -9.53 10.27 5.69
CA ILE A 28 -10.03 10.04 7.04
C ILE A 28 -10.04 11.36 7.84
N CYS A 29 -8.95 12.14 7.79
CA CYS A 29 -8.84 13.41 8.53
C CYS A 29 -9.82 14.48 8.05
N GLN A 30 -10.12 14.55 6.74
CA GLN A 30 -11.00 15.57 6.18
C GLN A 30 -12.49 15.30 6.44
N ASN A 31 -12.93 14.05 6.38
CA ASN A 31 -14.36 13.70 6.47
C ASN A 31 -14.84 13.38 7.89
N LEU A 32 -13.93 13.12 8.84
CA LEU A 32 -14.27 12.54 10.14
C LEU A 32 -13.51 13.31 11.21
N ALA A 33 -14.12 14.39 11.73
CA ALA A 33 -13.63 15.26 12.80
C ALA A 33 -12.48 14.64 13.60
N ALA A 34 -11.26 15.19 13.46
CA ALA A 34 -9.98 14.66 13.96
C ALA A 34 -10.08 13.83 15.25
N VAL A 35 -10.44 12.55 15.14
CA VAL A 35 -10.41 11.62 16.26
C VAL A 35 -8.97 11.11 16.29
N PRO A 36 -8.18 11.46 17.32
CA PRO A 36 -6.77 11.12 17.36
C PRO A 36 -6.49 9.61 17.35
N LEU A 37 -7.49 8.73 17.54
CA LEU A 37 -7.28 7.29 17.46
C LEU A 37 -7.55 6.70 16.06
N LEU A 38 -8.21 7.43 15.15
CA LEU A 38 -8.56 6.91 13.82
C LEU A 38 -7.32 6.75 12.92
N TRP A 39 -6.23 7.50 13.15
CA TRP A 39 -4.96 7.33 12.43
C TRP A 39 -4.26 5.99 12.72
N VAL A 40 -4.62 5.32 13.81
CA VAL A 40 -4.02 4.03 14.18
C VAL A 40 -4.43 2.97 13.16
N LEU A 41 -5.62 3.10 12.58
CA LEU A 41 -6.14 2.16 11.60
C LEU A 41 -5.27 2.06 10.32
N PRO A 42 -4.99 3.15 9.58
CA PRO A 42 -4.14 3.06 8.39
C PRO A 42 -2.71 2.60 8.74
N LEU A 43 -2.16 3.04 9.88
CA LEU A 43 -0.84 2.58 10.35
C LEU A 43 -0.81 1.08 10.65
N THR A 44 -1.85 0.56 11.32
CA THR A 44 -1.98 -0.87 11.64
C THR A 44 -2.28 -1.73 10.42
N LEU A 45 -2.67 -1.15 9.27
CA LEU A 45 -2.74 -1.88 7.99
C LEU A 45 -1.39 -1.80 7.26
N TYR A 46 -0.73 -0.65 7.30
CA TYR A 46 0.55 -0.43 6.65
C TYR A 46 1.66 -1.31 7.23
N LEU A 47 1.83 -1.31 8.56
CA LEU A 47 2.93 -2.03 9.21
C LEU A 47 2.89 -3.55 8.98
N PRO A 48 1.76 -4.25 9.17
CA PRO A 48 1.68 -5.67 8.84
C PRO A 48 1.92 -5.95 7.37
N SER A 49 1.48 -5.08 6.44
CA SER A 49 1.78 -5.28 5.02
C SER A 49 3.28 -5.26 4.75
N PHE A 50 4.01 -4.36 5.40
CA PHE A 50 5.47 -4.28 5.31
C PHE A 50 6.11 -5.53 5.94
N VAL A 51 5.73 -5.88 7.17
CA VAL A 51 6.27 -7.05 7.87
C VAL A 51 5.98 -8.34 7.11
N LEU A 52 4.76 -8.57 6.62
CA LEU A 52 4.38 -9.78 5.88
C LEU A 52 5.15 -9.92 4.57
N CYS A 53 5.40 -8.82 3.86
CA CYS A 53 6.16 -8.86 2.61
C CYS A 53 7.67 -9.01 2.85
N PHE A 54 8.25 -8.36 3.85
CA PHE A 54 9.70 -8.35 4.08
C PHE A 54 10.20 -9.45 5.04
N SER A 55 9.35 -10.03 5.89
CA SER A 55 9.74 -10.99 6.93
C SER A 55 9.88 -12.44 6.46
N GLY A 56 9.44 -12.81 5.25
CA GLY A 56 9.65 -14.18 4.75
C GLY A 56 9.11 -14.47 3.35
N ASP A 57 9.67 -15.50 2.71
CA ASP A 57 9.36 -15.93 1.33
C ASP A 57 7.94 -16.52 1.13
N ARG A 58 7.13 -16.67 2.18
CA ARG A 58 5.93 -17.54 2.18
C ARG A 58 4.56 -16.84 2.26
N GLY A 59 4.48 -15.51 2.18
CA GLY A 59 3.20 -14.79 2.37
C GLY A 59 2.56 -14.13 1.14
N TYR A 60 3.31 -13.85 0.07
CA TYR A 60 2.85 -12.97 -1.01
C TYR A 60 2.47 -13.71 -2.31
N SER A 61 1.16 -13.85 -2.53
CA SER A 61 0.61 -14.24 -3.83
C SER A 61 0.28 -13.01 -4.67
N ARG A 62 1.14 -12.72 -5.67
CA ARG A 62 0.95 -11.61 -6.62
C ARG A 62 -0.43 -11.63 -7.26
N ARG A 63 -0.91 -12.81 -7.65
CA ARG A 63 -2.19 -12.96 -8.36
C ARG A 63 -3.39 -12.64 -7.47
N VAL A 64 -3.37 -13.07 -6.21
CA VAL A 64 -4.46 -12.78 -5.27
C VAL A 64 -4.51 -11.28 -5.00
N TRP A 65 -3.37 -10.69 -4.60
CA TRP A 65 -3.32 -9.27 -4.25
C TRP A 65 -3.56 -8.34 -5.43
N SER A 66 -3.18 -8.70 -6.66
CA SER A 66 -3.53 -7.93 -7.86
C SER A 66 -5.04 -7.93 -8.12
N TRP A 67 -5.73 -9.05 -7.91
CA TRP A 67 -7.18 -9.12 -8.03
C TRP A 67 -7.87 -8.32 -6.93
N VAL A 68 -7.40 -8.44 -5.68
CA VAL A 68 -7.92 -7.65 -4.56
C VAL A 68 -7.74 -6.16 -4.83
N LEU A 69 -6.57 -5.73 -5.34
CA LEU A 69 -6.32 -4.33 -5.68
C LEU A 69 -7.28 -3.85 -6.79
N ALA A 70 -7.50 -4.65 -7.83
CA ALA A 70 -8.42 -4.30 -8.92
C ALA A 70 -9.86 -4.11 -8.40
N VAL A 71 -10.35 -5.04 -7.58
CA VAL A 71 -11.69 -4.96 -6.97
C VAL A 71 -11.79 -3.78 -6.00
N ALA A 72 -10.77 -3.57 -5.16
CA ALA A 72 -10.74 -2.46 -4.22
C ALA A 72 -10.73 -1.11 -4.95
N THR A 73 -9.97 -1.00 -6.05
CA THR A 73 -9.92 0.22 -6.88
C THR A 73 -11.28 0.48 -7.52
N ALA A 74 -11.91 -0.55 -8.11
CA ALA A 74 -13.25 -0.41 -8.67
C ALA A 74 -14.28 0.00 -7.61
N SER A 75 -14.17 -0.53 -6.39
CA SER A 75 -15.03 -0.17 -5.26
C SER A 75 -14.81 1.28 -4.81
N VAL A 76 -13.56 1.74 -4.75
CA VAL A 76 -13.22 3.16 -4.47
C VAL A 76 -13.79 4.07 -5.55
N CYS A 77 -13.63 3.74 -6.83
CA CYS A 77 -14.22 4.51 -7.92
C CYS A 77 -15.74 4.57 -7.79
N HIS A 78 -16.39 3.44 -7.49
CA HIS A 78 -17.84 3.41 -7.28
C HIS A 78 -18.26 4.33 -6.13
N VAL A 79 -17.58 4.27 -4.98
CA VAL A 79 -17.84 5.16 -3.84
C VAL A 79 -17.64 6.64 -4.19
N LEU A 80 -16.59 6.97 -4.93
CA LEU A 80 -16.29 8.35 -5.31
C LEU A 80 -17.30 8.95 -6.30
N TYR A 81 -17.82 8.16 -7.24
CA TYR A 81 -18.72 8.65 -8.30
C TYR A 81 -20.20 8.46 -8.02
N ALA A 82 -20.59 7.34 -7.40
CA ALA A 82 -21.98 7.05 -7.07
C ALA A 82 -22.36 7.54 -5.66
N GLY A 83 -21.37 7.79 -4.81
CA GLY A 83 -21.57 8.11 -3.40
C GLY A 83 -21.97 6.90 -2.56
N THR A 84 -21.80 7.01 -1.25
CA THR A 84 -22.34 6.06 -0.28
C THR A 84 -22.75 6.82 0.97
N HIS A 85 -23.86 6.42 1.60
CA HIS A 85 -24.29 6.99 2.88
C HIS A 85 -23.81 6.14 4.08
N GLN A 86 -23.15 5.01 3.81
CA GLN A 86 -22.70 4.08 4.85
C GLN A 86 -21.24 4.31 5.20
N PHE A 87 -21.01 5.13 6.23
CA PHE A 87 -19.67 5.45 6.74
C PHE A 87 -18.77 4.21 6.96
N ARG A 88 -19.31 3.15 7.59
CA ARG A 88 -18.55 1.92 7.86
C ARG A 88 -18.07 1.23 6.58
N LEU A 89 -18.87 1.28 5.52
CA LEU A 89 -18.54 0.67 4.23
C LEU A 89 -17.45 1.46 3.52
N GLU A 90 -17.56 2.79 3.52
CA GLU A 90 -16.55 3.69 2.96
C GLU A 90 -15.19 3.51 3.63
N LEU A 91 -15.16 3.49 4.97
CA LEU A 91 -13.96 3.22 5.74
C LEU A 91 -13.36 1.85 5.40
N ALA A 92 -14.19 0.80 5.31
CA ALA A 92 -13.73 -0.54 4.97
C ALA A 92 -13.15 -0.61 3.54
N ILE A 93 -13.77 0.07 2.57
CA ILE A 93 -13.31 0.12 1.18
C ILE A 93 -11.95 0.83 1.08
N TYR A 94 -11.80 2.02 1.70
CA TYR A 94 -10.51 2.72 1.71
C TYR A 94 -9.43 1.95 2.45
N SER A 95 -9.78 1.27 3.54
CA SER A 95 -8.87 0.41 4.31
C SER A 95 -8.39 -0.78 3.48
N LEU A 96 -9.30 -1.43 2.75
CA LEU A 96 -8.98 -2.54 1.86
C LEU A 96 -8.11 -2.09 0.70
N ALA A 97 -8.40 -0.91 0.10
CA ALA A 97 -7.61 -0.35 -0.98
C ALA A 97 -6.18 -0.02 -0.52
N LEU A 98 -6.03 0.59 0.67
CA LEU A 98 -4.74 0.84 1.30
C LEU A 98 -3.96 -0.46 1.48
N LEU A 99 -4.57 -1.45 2.15
CA LEU A 99 -3.93 -2.74 2.42
C LEU A 99 -3.52 -3.44 1.11
N ALA A 100 -4.40 -3.48 0.12
CA ALA A 100 -4.13 -4.13 -1.16
C ALA A 100 -3.01 -3.44 -1.94
N CYS A 101 -3.00 -2.11 -1.98
CA CYS A 101 -1.96 -1.34 -2.63
C CYS A 101 -0.61 -1.56 -1.94
N CYS A 102 -0.55 -1.43 -0.61
CA CYS A 102 0.67 -1.66 0.15
C CYS A 102 1.20 -3.10 -0.03
N MET A 103 0.32 -4.12 0.00
CA MET A 103 0.72 -5.51 -0.22
C MET A 103 1.31 -5.75 -1.62
N VAL A 104 0.73 -5.15 -2.66
CA VAL A 104 1.29 -5.24 -4.02
C VAL A 104 2.60 -4.48 -4.12
N CYS A 105 2.66 -3.24 -3.64
CA CYS A 105 3.87 -2.41 -3.69
C CYS A 105 5.05 -3.04 -2.93
N HIS A 106 4.83 -3.47 -1.69
CA HIS A 106 5.87 -4.13 -0.88
C HIS A 106 6.23 -5.50 -1.45
N GLY A 107 5.24 -6.28 -1.90
CA GLY A 107 5.48 -7.60 -2.48
C GLY A 107 6.29 -7.55 -3.78
N GLU A 108 6.00 -6.61 -4.67
CA GLU A 108 6.81 -6.40 -5.87
C GLU A 108 8.19 -5.82 -5.54
N ALA A 109 8.31 -4.93 -4.55
CA ALA A 109 9.60 -4.41 -4.11
C ALA A 109 10.53 -5.53 -3.60
N VAL A 110 10.00 -6.46 -2.80
CA VAL A 110 10.75 -7.63 -2.32
C VAL A 110 11.10 -8.59 -3.45
N ARG A 111 10.22 -8.80 -4.43
CA ARG A 111 10.53 -9.60 -5.64
C ARG A 111 11.64 -8.98 -6.50
N LEU A 112 11.79 -7.67 -6.47
CA LEU A 112 12.84 -6.93 -7.20
C LEU A 112 14.14 -6.78 -6.40
N LYS A 113 14.21 -7.36 -5.19
CA LYS A 113 15.38 -7.31 -4.30
C LYS A 113 16.63 -7.84 -5.02
N PRO A 114 17.73 -7.06 -5.04
CA PRO A 114 18.97 -7.48 -5.67
C PRO A 114 19.69 -8.59 -4.88
N PRO A 115 20.67 -9.28 -5.51
CA PRO A 115 21.63 -10.14 -4.80
C PRO A 115 22.36 -9.37 -3.70
N ALA A 116 22.92 -10.10 -2.72
CA ALA A 116 23.50 -9.55 -1.49
C ALA A 116 24.46 -8.36 -1.70
N ALA A 117 25.20 -8.33 -2.81
CA ALA A 117 26.14 -7.27 -3.16
C ALA A 117 25.52 -5.86 -3.33
N HIS A 118 24.21 -5.72 -3.57
CA HIS A 118 23.56 -4.41 -3.76
C HIS A 118 22.39 -4.16 -2.78
N LEU A 119 22.35 -4.90 -1.66
CA LEU A 119 21.28 -4.76 -0.67
C LEU A 119 21.26 -3.39 0.00
N THR A 120 22.43 -2.81 0.29
CA THR A 120 22.53 -1.50 0.92
C THR A 120 21.90 -0.42 0.05
N SER A 121 22.19 -0.43 -1.25
CA SER A 121 21.64 0.52 -2.22
C SER A 121 20.12 0.39 -2.36
N PHE A 122 19.60 -0.84 -2.26
CA PHE A 122 18.16 -1.12 -2.28
C PHE A 122 17.45 -0.55 -1.06
N TYR A 123 17.94 -0.80 0.15
CA TYR A 123 17.35 -0.23 1.36
C TYR A 123 17.46 1.30 1.40
N LEU A 124 18.58 1.86 0.94
CA LEU A 124 18.74 3.31 0.78
C LEU A 124 17.74 3.93 -0.20
N SER A 125 17.29 3.18 -1.21
CA SER A 125 16.31 3.68 -2.19
C SER A 125 14.85 3.57 -1.73
N ILE A 126 14.59 2.80 -0.68
CA ILE A 126 13.24 2.58 -0.13
C ILE A 126 13.01 3.43 1.14
N ALA A 127 14.08 3.73 1.88
CA ALA A 127 14.07 4.62 3.03
C ALA A 127 13.87 6.09 2.62
#